data_AF-A0A537L154-F1
#
_entry.id   AF-A0A537L154-F1
#
_cell.length_a   1.000
_cell.length_b   1.000
_cell.length_c   1.000
_cell.angle_alpha   90.00
_cell.angle_beta   90.00
_cell.angle_gamma   90.00
#
_symmetry.space_group_name_H-M   'P 1'
#
loop_
_entity.id
_entity.type
_entity.pdbx_description
1 polymer ?
#
loop_
_entity_poly.entity_id
_entity_poly.type
_entity_poly.pdbx_seq_one_letter_code
_entity_poly.pdbx_strand_id
1 'polypeptide(L)'
;MPTRNVSLTPEQDAFIDDVLEKGEYRNASEAVRDAIRALQQRRAEEALKLERLRQSIDLGLADLARGDYEEVDDAELEAWLDGLVDSPRV
;
A
#
# COMPACT_ATOMS: atom_id res chain seq x y z
N MET A 1 -9.44 -2.49 30.35
CA MET A 1 -8.79 -1.91 29.14
C MET A 1 -8.62 -0.43 29.38
N PRO A 2 -7.50 0.19 28.95
CA PRO A 2 -7.35 1.64 29.01
C PRO A 2 -8.39 2.31 28.10
N THR A 3 -9.00 3.40 28.58
CA THR A 3 -9.99 4.18 27.84
C THR A 3 -9.39 5.50 27.38
N ARG A 4 -9.85 6.00 26.22
CA ARG A 4 -9.55 7.33 25.71
C ARG A 4 -10.85 7.95 25.21
N ASN A 5 -11.08 9.21 25.53
CA ASN A 5 -12.18 9.97 24.96
C ASN A 5 -11.78 10.43 23.55
N VAL A 6 -12.66 10.20 22.58
CA VAL A 6 -12.47 10.58 21.19
C VAL A 6 -13.74 11.29 20.75
N SER A 7 -13.60 12.49 20.22
CA SER A 7 -14.71 13.20 19.58
C SER A 7 -14.87 12.71 18.15
N LEU A 8 -16.08 12.28 17.80
CA LEU A 8 -16.42 11.89 16.44
C LEU A 8 -17.02 13.08 15.68
N THR A 9 -16.79 13.14 14.37
CA THR A 9 -17.60 14.02 13.52
C THR A 9 -18.99 13.42 13.34
N PRO A 10 -20.02 14.21 12.96
CA PRO A 10 -21.36 13.68 12.73
C PRO A 10 -21.39 12.52 11.72
N GLU A 11 -20.54 12.56 10.69
CA GLU A 11 -20.46 11.51 9.68
C GLU A 11 -19.84 10.22 10.24
N GLN A 12 -18.85 10.34 11.13
CA GLN A 12 -18.23 9.19 11.78
C GLN A 12 -19.19 8.52 12.77
N ASP A 13 -19.95 9.32 13.52
CA ASP A 13 -20.98 8.83 14.45
C ASP A 13 -22.06 8.06 13.70
N ALA A 14 -22.61 8.65 12.63
CA ALA A 14 -23.60 7.99 11.77
C ALA A 14 -23.09 6.69 11.14
N PHE A 15 -21.82 6.64 10.74
CA PHE A 15 -21.21 5.40 10.24
C PHE A 15 -21.12 4.32 11.33
N ILE A 16 -20.74 4.70 12.56
CA ILE A 16 -20.67 3.76 13.68
C ILE A 16 -22.08 3.24 14.02
N ASP A 17 -23.09 4.09 14.00
CA ASP A 17 -24.48 3.67 14.21
C ASP A 17 -24.95 2.67 13.15
N ASP A 18 -24.70 2.94 11.86
CA ASP A 18 -25.09 2.06 10.75
C ASP A 18 -24.49 0.65 10.87
N VAL A 19 -23.19 0.53 11.20
CA VAL A 19 -22.54 -0.79 11.35
C VAL A 19 -23.01 -1.53 12.62
N LEU A 20 -23.47 -0.82 13.64
CA LEU A 20 -24.07 -1.42 14.84
C LEU A 20 -25.50 -1.90 14.56
N GLU A 21 -26.31 -1.10 13.86
CA GLU A 21 -27.67 -1.48 13.45
C GLU A 21 -27.66 -2.72 12.54
N LYS A 22 -26.67 -2.83 11.66
CA LYS A 22 -26.44 -4.02 10.82
C LYS A 22 -25.94 -5.24 11.60
N GLY A 23 -25.56 -5.07 12.86
CA GLY A 23 -25.04 -6.13 13.72
C GLY A 23 -23.63 -6.60 13.36
N GLU A 24 -22.88 -5.82 12.57
CA GLU A 24 -21.48 -6.12 12.23
C GLU A 24 -20.57 -6.06 13.47
N TYR A 25 -20.93 -5.19 14.42
CA TYR A 25 -20.26 -5.04 15.71
C TYR A 25 -21.26 -5.01 16.87
N ARG A 26 -20.82 -5.42 18.05
CA ARG A 26 -21.69 -5.40 19.25
C ARG A 26 -21.71 -4.05 19.97
N ASN A 27 -20.69 -3.22 19.76
CA ASN A 27 -20.57 -1.89 20.35
C ASN A 27 -19.52 -1.05 19.61
N ALA A 28 -19.61 0.27 19.77
CA ALA A 28 -18.69 1.23 19.15
C ALA A 28 -17.20 0.95 19.50
N SER A 29 -16.91 0.48 20.72
CA SER A 29 -15.53 0.14 21.11
C SER A 29 -14.96 -1.04 20.33
N GLU A 30 -15.79 -1.93 19.80
CA GLU A 30 -15.37 -3.01 18.90
C GLU A 30 -15.06 -2.48 17.49
N ALA A 31 -15.97 -1.69 16.92
CA ALA A 31 -15.78 -1.05 15.62
C ALA A 31 -14.53 -0.14 15.59
N VAL A 32 -14.34 0.70 16.61
CA VAL A 32 -13.16 1.59 16.72
C VAL A 32 -11.86 0.80 16.84
N ARG A 33 -11.84 -0.30 17.60
CA ARG A 33 -10.65 -1.16 17.68
C ARG A 33 -10.31 -1.76 16.32
N ASP A 34 -11.32 -2.15 15.55
CA ASP A 34 -11.10 -2.70 14.22
C ASP A 34 -10.60 -1.65 13.22
N ALA A 35 -11.19 -0.45 13.25
CA ALA A 35 -10.71 0.69 12.48
C ALA A 35 -9.23 1.03 12.79
N ILE A 36 -8.81 0.93 14.06
CA ILE A 36 -7.41 1.11 14.46
C ILE A 36 -6.52 0.01 13.88
N ARG A 37 -6.96 -1.26 13.89
CA ARG A 37 -6.20 -2.36 13.26
C ARG A 37 -6.05 -2.12 11.76
N ALA A 38 -7.12 -1.71 11.08
CA ALA A 38 -7.06 -1.38 9.66
C ALA A 38 -6.08 -0.23 9.39
N LEU A 39 -6.04 0.80 10.24
CA LEU A 39 -5.05 1.88 10.14
C LEU A 39 -3.62 1.38 10.35
N GLN A 40 -3.39 0.51 11.33
CA GLN A 40 -2.07 -0.09 11.58
C GLN A 40 -1.61 -0.93 10.39
N GLN A 41 -2.50 -1.74 9.82
CA GLN A 41 -2.23 -2.56 8.65
C GLN A 41 -1.84 -1.70 7.44
N ARG A 42 -2.61 -0.65 7.12
CA ARG A 42 -2.28 0.27 6.02
C ARG A 42 -0.90 0.90 6.20
N ARG A 43 -0.56 1.35 7.41
CA ARG A 43 0.77 1.93 7.71
C ARG A 43 1.90 0.90 7.55
N ALA A 44 1.67 -0.35 7.96
CA ALA A 44 2.65 -1.41 7.77
C ALA A 44 2.88 -1.72 6.29
N GLU A 45 1.80 -1.78 5.50
CA GLU A 45 1.89 -1.98 4.05
C GLU A 45 2.60 -0.82 3.34
N GLU A 46 2.31 0.43 3.71
CA GLU A 46 3.00 1.60 3.17
C GLU A 46 4.50 1.57 3.47
N ALA A 47 4.88 1.19 4.70
CA ALA A 47 6.28 1.05 5.08
C ALA A 47 6.99 -0.03 4.25
N LEU A 48 6.35 -1.19 4.05
CA LEU A 48 6.89 -2.27 3.22
C LEU A 48 7.01 -1.87 1.74
N LYS A 49 6.03 -1.15 1.19
CA LYS A 49 6.10 -0.62 -0.19
C LYS A 49 7.28 0.32 -0.36
N LEU A 50 7.50 1.21 0.61
CA LEU A 50 8.62 2.15 0.60
C LEU A 50 9.97 1.44 0.71
N GLU A 51 10.07 0.43 1.57
CA GLU A 51 11.28 -0.39 1.70
C GLU A 51 11.60 -1.12 0.40
N ARG A 52 10.60 -1.77 -0.22
CA ARG A 52 10.78 -2.42 -1.53
C ARG A 52 11.21 -1.45 -2.61
N LEU A 53 10.61 -0.26 -2.67
CA LEU A 53 10.99 0.75 -3.66
C LEU A 53 12.45 1.18 -3.49
N ARG A 54 12.90 1.39 -2.25
CA ARG A 54 14.31 1.70 -1.96
C ARG A 54 15.23 0.59 -2.42
N GLN A 55 14.92 -0.65 -2.09
CA GLN A 55 15.71 -1.82 -2.52
C GLN A 55 15.77 -1.93 -4.05
N SER A 56 14.66 -1.72 -4.76
CA SER A 56 14.63 -1.73 -6.22
C SER A 56 15.47 -0.61 -6.84
N ILE A 57 15.46 0.58 -6.24
CA ILE A 57 16.33 1.70 -6.68
C ILE A 57 17.80 1.35 -6.44
N ASP A 58 18.15 0.85 -5.26
CA ASP A 58 19.53 0.48 -4.92
C ASP A 58 20.07 -0.61 -5.87
N LEU A 59 19.24 -1.60 -6.20
CA LEU A 59 19.56 -2.62 -7.22
C LEU A 59 19.81 -1.97 -8.59
N GLY A 60 18.88 -1.14 -9.07
CA GLY A 60 19.04 -0.45 -10.37
C GLY A 60 20.27 0.45 -10.42
N LEU A 61 20.59 1.17 -9.34
CA LEU A 61 21.82 1.97 -9.23
C LEU A 61 23.08 1.10 -9.27
N ALA A 62 23.05 -0.06 -8.63
CA ALA A 62 24.15 -1.01 -8.68
C ALA A 62 24.34 -1.62 -10.07
N ASP A 63 23.25 -1.89 -10.79
CA ASP A 63 23.27 -2.38 -12.18
C ASP A 63 23.86 -1.32 -13.12
N LEU A 64 23.41 -0.07 -13.01
CA LEU A 64 23.96 1.07 -13.74
C LEU A 64 25.47 1.24 -13.50
N ALA A 65 25.92 1.13 -12.24
CA ALA A 65 27.33 1.27 -11.89
C ALA A 65 28.22 0.16 -12.49
N ARG A 66 27.66 -1.02 -12.78
CA ARG A 66 28.36 -2.14 -13.43
C ARG A 66 28.25 -2.13 -14.95
N GLY A 67 27.45 -1.22 -15.52
CA GLY A 67 27.15 -1.20 -16.95
C GLY A 67 26.11 -2.23 -17.36
N ASP A 68 25.35 -2.80 -16.41
CA ASP A 68 24.30 -3.78 -16.65
C ASP A 68 23.00 -3.06 -17.06
N TYR A 69 23.03 -2.31 -18.15
CA TYR A 69 21.89 -1.58 -18.70
C TYR A 69 21.90 -1.58 -20.23
N GLU A 70 20.76 -1.27 -20.83
CA GLU A 70 20.60 -1.10 -22.27
C GLU A 70 20.09 0.31 -22.54
N GLU A 71 20.72 1.02 -23.47
CA GLU A 71 20.23 2.32 -23.94
C GLU A 71 19.18 2.07 -25.01
N VAL A 72 17.99 2.65 -24.82
CA VAL A 72 16.86 2.50 -25.73
C VAL A 72 16.36 3.90 -26.09
N ASP A 73 16.30 4.19 -27.38
CA ASP A 73 15.74 5.45 -27.87
C ASP A 73 14.22 5.50 -27.66
N ASP A 74 13.67 6.69 -27.43
CA ASP A 74 12.24 6.88 -27.14
C ASP A 74 11.33 6.33 -28.26
N ALA A 75 11.78 6.41 -29.52
CA ALA A 75 11.08 5.87 -30.68
C ALA A 75 11.04 4.33 -30.71
N GLU A 76 11.94 3.66 -30.01
CA GLU A 76 12.09 2.21 -29.97
C GLU A 76 11.59 1.60 -28.65
N LEU A 77 11.29 2.43 -27.65
CA LEU A 77 10.91 2.01 -26.30
C LEU A 77 9.70 1.08 -26.28
N GLU A 78 8.65 1.38 -27.05
CA GLU A 78 7.43 0.55 -27.09
C GLU A 78 7.73 -0.84 -27.67
N ALA A 79 8.47 -0.92 -28.78
CA ALA A 79 8.88 -2.19 -29.39
C ALA A 79 9.83 -2.99 -28.48
N TRP A 80 10.73 -2.30 -27.76
CA TRP A 80 11.62 -2.93 -26.79
C TRP A 80 10.83 -3.53 -25.61
N LEU A 81 9.87 -2.78 -25.05
CA LEU A 81 9.01 -3.26 -23.97
C LEU A 81 8.16 -4.46 -24.39
N ASP A 82 7.56 -4.43 -25.59
CA ASP A 82 6.79 -5.55 -26.13
C ASP A 82 7.65 -6.82 -26.26
N GLY A 83 8.90 -6.67 -26.70
CA GLY A 83 9.87 -7.77 -26.77
C GLY A 83 10.22 -8.40 -25.42
N LEU A 84 10.06 -7.67 -24.31
CA LEU A 84 10.27 -8.21 -22.96
C LEU A 84 9.12 -9.08 -22.47
N VAL A 85 7.90 -8.83 -22.95
CA VAL A 85 6.70 -9.57 -22.54
C VAL A 85 6.68 -10.96 -23.21
N ASP A 86 7.21 -11.06 -24.43
CA ASP A 86 7.21 -12.30 -25.24
C ASP A 86 8.41 -13.23 -24.99
N SER A 87 9.42 -12.79 -24.22
CA SER A 87 10.56 -13.64 -23.82
C SER A 87 10.62 -13.83 -22.30
N PRO A 88 10.47 -15.06 -21.77
CA PRO A 88 10.69 -15.30 -20.36
C PRO A 88 12.17 -15.15 -20.07
N ARG A 89 12.57 -14.07 -19.39
CA ARG A 89 13.89 -13.99 -18.76
C ARG A 89 13.90 -15.02 -17.62
N VAL A 90 14.63 -16.11 -17.84
CA VAL A 90 14.94 -17.19 -16.87
C VAL A 90 15.85 -16.66 -15.78
#